data_AF-A0A1X0WMZ4-F1
#
_entry.id   AF-A0A1X0WMZ4-F1
#
_cell.length_a   1.000
_cell.length_b   1.000
_cell.length_c   1.000
_cell.angle_alpha   90.00
_cell.angle_beta   90.00
_cell.angle_gamma   90.00
#
_symmetry.space_group_name_H-M   'P 1'
#
loop_
_entity.id
_entity.type
_entity.pdbx_description
1 polymer ?
#
loop_
_entity_poly.entity_id
_entity_poly.type
_entity_poly.pdbx_seq_one_letter_code
_entity_poly.pdbx_strand_id
1 'polypeptide(L)'
;MNERQRRFADEYIISGNATDAAIKAGYSEKTARSQGQRLLTKVDISEYIKKRMDEIQDEKILTQKQILVMLSEIASGQAKETIVVTTKVAELMTDPVTGKSVKVYNEIPQLVEYPTKNSDRNKALELLGKRHQMWTDKVDINATVTETKKFDDIVSQLGGDGLDE
;
A
#
# COMPACT_ATOMS: atom_id res chain seq x y z
N MET A 1 16.74 9.72 28.73
CA MET A 1 15.32 9.43 29.02
C MET A 1 15.13 8.44 30.16
N ASN A 2 14.28 8.77 31.14
CA ASN A 2 13.90 7.88 32.25
C ASN A 2 12.58 7.13 31.98
N GLU A 3 12.19 6.19 32.85
CA GLU A 3 10.99 5.35 32.64
C GLU A 3 9.68 6.17 32.52
N ARG A 4 9.51 7.20 33.35
CA ARG A 4 8.34 8.08 33.29
C ARG A 4 8.27 8.88 31.98
N GLN A 5 9.40 9.34 31.46
CA GLN A 5 9.47 10.04 30.18
C GLN A 5 9.20 9.09 29.01
N ARG A 6 9.66 7.83 29.11
CA ARG A 6 9.32 6.79 28.14
C ARG A 6 7.81 6.53 28.10
N ARG A 7 7.18 6.30 29.27
CA ARG A 7 5.73 6.11 29.38
C ARG A 7 4.96 7.32 28.84
N PHE A 8 5.43 8.54 29.12
CA PHE A 8 4.85 9.75 28.55
C PHE A 8 4.90 9.75 27.02
N ALA A 9 6.05 9.44 26.43
CA ALA A 9 6.19 9.39 24.99
C ALA A 9 5.31 8.30 24.36
N ASP A 10 5.26 7.10 24.94
CA ASP A 10 4.43 6.00 24.46
C ASP A 10 2.92 6.36 24.52
N GLU A 11 2.45 6.96 25.61
CA GLU A 11 1.06 7.43 25.74
C GLU A 11 0.74 8.61 24.81
N TYR A 12 1.72 9.47 24.55
CA TYR A 12 1.57 10.58 23.61
C TYR A 12 1.45 10.08 22.17
N ILE A 13 2.22 9.06 21.79
CA ILE A 13 2.12 8.39 20.49
C ILE A 13 0.70 7.83 20.26
N ILE A 14 0.10 7.25 21.30
CA ILE A 14 -1.24 6.64 21.24
C ILE A 14 -2.33 7.72 21.14
N SER A 15 -2.25 8.75 21.98
CA SER A 15 -3.36 9.70 22.19
C SER A 15 -3.25 11.02 21.44
N GLY A 16 -2.03 11.43 21.04
CA GLY A 16 -1.74 12.77 20.53
C GLY A 16 -1.92 13.91 21.55
N ASN A 17 -2.31 13.61 22.80
CA ASN A 17 -2.58 14.60 23.83
C ASN A 17 -1.49 14.60 24.92
N ALA A 18 -0.74 15.70 24.99
CA ALA A 18 0.36 15.85 25.95
C ALA A 18 -0.10 15.90 27.41
N THR A 19 -1.31 16.40 27.68
CA THR A 19 -1.84 16.48 29.05
C THR A 19 -2.20 15.09 29.55
N ASP A 20 -2.98 14.35 28.74
CA ASP A 20 -3.43 13.00 29.09
C ASP A 20 -2.25 12.03 29.18
N ALA A 21 -1.29 12.13 28.25
CA ALA A 21 -0.07 11.35 28.28
C ALA A 21 0.76 11.60 29.56
N ALA A 22 0.83 12.84 30.03
CA ALA A 22 1.53 13.17 31.28
C ALA A 22 0.82 12.58 32.50
N ILE A 23 -0.52 12.63 32.55
CA ILE A 23 -1.30 12.01 33.63
C ILE A 23 -1.04 10.51 33.69
N LYS A 24 -1.19 9.81 32.56
CA LYS A 24 -0.99 8.36 32.47
C LYS A 24 0.44 7.92 32.74
N ALA A 25 1.42 8.76 32.41
CA ALA A 25 2.83 8.53 32.74
C ALA A 25 3.15 8.76 34.23
N GLY A 26 2.17 9.17 35.04
CA GLY A 26 2.28 9.34 36.49
C GLY A 26 2.75 10.73 36.93
N TYR A 27 2.64 11.75 36.09
CA TYR A 27 2.84 13.14 36.52
C TYR A 27 1.59 13.68 37.22
N SER A 28 1.80 14.66 38.12
CA SER A 28 0.70 15.30 38.87
C SER A 28 -0.31 15.94 37.92
N GLU A 29 -1.57 15.56 38.04
CA GLU A 29 -2.70 16.06 37.26
C GLU A 29 -2.77 17.59 37.25
N LYS A 30 -2.57 18.21 38.43
CA LYS A 30 -2.58 19.68 38.60
C LYS A 30 -1.55 20.38 37.70
N THR A 31 -0.46 19.70 37.36
CA THR A 31 0.65 20.24 36.56
C THR A 31 0.80 19.57 35.20
N ALA A 32 -0.02 18.58 34.87
CA ALA A 32 0.16 17.70 33.72
C ALA A 32 0.19 18.48 32.39
N ARG A 33 -0.63 19.51 32.25
CA ARG A 33 -0.65 20.38 31.05
C ARG A 33 0.70 21.06 30.82
N SER A 34 1.25 21.71 31.85
CA SER A 34 2.54 22.40 31.75
C SER A 34 3.69 21.41 31.56
N GLN A 35 3.68 20.30 32.31
CA GLN A 35 4.71 19.27 32.21
C GLN A 35 4.70 18.58 30.85
N GLY A 36 3.52 18.24 30.32
CA GLY A 36 3.39 17.61 29.00
C GLY A 36 3.99 18.48 27.89
N GLN A 37 3.68 19.78 27.86
CA GLN A 37 4.27 20.71 26.91
C GLN A 37 5.80 20.80 27.05
N ARG A 38 6.30 20.86 28.29
CA ARG A 38 7.75 20.87 28.57
C ARG A 38 8.44 19.56 28.19
N LEU A 39 7.76 18.43 28.29
CA LEU A 39 8.32 17.13 27.92
C LEU A 39 8.47 17.01 26.40
N LEU A 40 7.53 17.54 25.62
CA LEU A 40 7.61 17.55 24.16
C LEU A 40 8.78 18.38 23.62
N THR A 41 9.21 19.43 24.34
CA THR A 41 10.35 20.27 23.92
C THR A 41 11.71 19.65 24.27
N LYS A 42 11.75 18.54 25.03
CA LYS A 42 13.00 17.86 25.30
C LYS A 42 13.44 17.05 24.09
N VAL A 43 14.67 17.28 23.65
CA VAL A 43 15.28 16.63 22.49
C VAL A 43 15.24 15.10 22.62
N ASP A 44 15.60 14.55 23.78
CA ASP A 44 15.65 13.10 24.00
C ASP A 44 14.27 12.43 23.90
N ILE A 45 13.21 13.13 24.30
CA ILE A 45 11.82 12.65 24.19
C ILE A 45 11.30 12.81 22.76
N SER A 46 11.58 13.95 22.12
CA SER A 46 11.18 14.22 20.74
C SER A 46 11.81 13.21 19.75
N GLU A 47 13.11 12.94 19.90
CA GLU A 47 13.82 11.93 19.10
C GLU A 47 13.25 10.53 19.32
N TYR A 48 12.93 10.17 20.56
CA TYR A 48 12.30 8.89 20.87
C TYR A 48 10.90 8.76 20.25
N ILE A 49 10.06 9.80 20.35
CA ILE A 49 8.72 9.82 19.73
C ILE A 49 8.86 9.64 18.22
N LYS A 50 9.76 10.40 17.58
CA LYS A 50 9.99 10.31 16.13
C LYS A 50 10.43 8.91 15.73
N LYS A 51 11.44 8.36 16.40
CA LYS A 51 11.93 7.01 16.13
C LYS A 51 10.84 5.96 16.27
N ARG A 52 10.04 6.02 17.34
CA ARG A 52 8.93 5.06 17.55
C ARG A 52 7.83 5.22 16.52
N MET A 53 7.52 6.44 16.09
CA MET A 53 6.56 6.68 15.01
C MET A 53 7.08 6.12 13.67
N ASP A 54 8.35 6.32 13.36
CA ASP A 54 9.00 5.75 12.18
C ASP A 54 8.96 4.21 12.23
N GLU A 55 9.28 3.60 13.38
CA GLU A 55 9.16 2.14 13.59
C GLU A 55 7.72 1.64 13.40
N ILE A 56 6.72 2.32 13.97
CA ILE A 56 5.30 1.95 13.81
C ILE A 56 4.85 2.12 12.36
N GLN A 57 5.34 3.16 11.68
CA GLN A 57 5.05 3.40 10.27
C GLN A 57 5.68 2.30 9.40
N ASP A 58 6.93 1.93 9.65
CA ASP A 58 7.62 0.84 8.98
C ASP A 58 6.94 -0.51 9.22
N GLU A 59 6.42 -0.78 10.43
CA GLU A 59 5.64 -1.99 10.73
C GLU A 59 4.29 -2.04 10.00
N LYS A 60 3.66 -0.87 9.79
CA LYS A 60 2.38 -0.76 9.04
C LYS A 60 2.57 -0.82 7.53
N ILE A 61 3.74 -0.44 7.04
CA ILE A 61 4.08 -0.50 5.62
C ILE A 61 4.50 -1.93 5.29
N LEU A 62 3.94 -2.47 4.22
CA LEU A 62 4.35 -3.78 3.73
C LEU A 62 5.80 -3.74 3.26
N THR A 63 6.65 -4.55 3.88
CA THR A 63 8.02 -4.77 3.42
C THR A 63 8.02 -5.43 2.04
N GLN A 64 9.10 -5.25 1.26
CA GLN A 64 9.23 -5.92 -0.04
C GLN A 64 9.04 -7.43 0.06
N LYS A 65 9.53 -8.07 1.13
CA LYS A 65 9.35 -9.50 1.36
C LYS A 65 7.88 -9.88 1.56
N GLN A 66 7.13 -9.12 2.36
CA GLN A 66 5.70 -9.37 2.58
C GLN A 66 4.90 -9.19 1.28
N ILE A 67 5.22 -8.17 0.48
CA ILE A 67 4.59 -7.97 -0.84
C ILE A 67 4.82 -9.20 -1.72
N LEU A 68 6.04 -9.74 -1.75
CA LEU A 68 6.35 -10.93 -2.55
C LEU A 68 5.64 -12.18 -2.07
N VAL A 69 5.52 -12.38 -0.75
CA VAL A 69 4.76 -13.50 -0.16
C VAL A 69 3.30 -13.40 -0.60
N MET A 70 2.66 -12.26 -0.43
CA MET A 70 1.25 -12.07 -0.82
C MET A 70 1.04 -12.22 -2.33
N LEU A 71 1.92 -11.66 -3.16
CA LEU A 71 1.85 -11.87 -4.62
C LEU A 71 2.01 -13.36 -4.97
N SER A 72 2.84 -14.10 -4.24
CA SER A 72 3.02 -15.54 -4.45
C SER A 72 1.78 -16.35 -4.03
N GLU A 73 1.13 -15.99 -2.93
CA GLU A 73 -0.12 -16.58 -2.47
C GLU A 73 -1.26 -16.34 -3.47
N ILE A 74 -1.36 -15.13 -4.02
CA ILE A 74 -2.29 -14.80 -5.09
C ILE A 74 -1.95 -15.64 -6.32
N ALA A 75 -0.72 -15.58 -6.84
CA ALA A 75 -0.32 -16.30 -8.04
C ALA A 75 -0.59 -17.83 -7.94
N SER A 76 -0.29 -18.42 -6.78
CA SER A 76 -0.53 -19.85 -6.50
C SER A 76 -2.00 -20.22 -6.28
N GLY A 77 -2.90 -19.23 -6.12
CA GLY A 77 -4.33 -19.45 -5.85
C GLY A 77 -4.62 -19.86 -4.41
N GLN A 78 -3.68 -19.64 -3.49
CA GLN A 78 -3.88 -19.87 -2.05
C GLN A 78 -4.67 -18.72 -1.40
N ALA A 79 -4.52 -17.51 -1.92
CA ALA A 79 -5.33 -16.38 -1.51
C ALA A 79 -6.80 -16.59 -1.91
N LYS A 80 -7.71 -16.11 -1.05
CA LYS A 80 -9.16 -16.18 -1.25
C LYS A 80 -9.75 -14.78 -1.35
N GLU A 81 -10.83 -14.68 -2.10
CA GLU A 81 -11.67 -13.50 -2.23
C GLU A 81 -13.09 -13.83 -1.77
N THR A 82 -13.70 -12.89 -1.05
CA THR A 82 -15.10 -12.98 -0.65
C THR A 82 -15.95 -12.22 -1.65
N ILE A 83 -16.91 -12.90 -2.25
CA ILE A 83 -17.89 -12.28 -3.16
C ILE A 83 -19.31 -12.41 -2.61
N VAL A 84 -20.15 -11.44 -2.95
CA VAL A 84 -21.58 -11.51 -2.67
C VAL A 84 -22.24 -12.29 -3.79
N VAL A 85 -22.83 -13.43 -3.46
CA VAL A 85 -23.63 -14.25 -4.37
C VAL A 85 -25.10 -14.15 -3.97
N THR A 86 -25.95 -13.70 -4.87
CA THR A 86 -27.40 -13.71 -4.66
C THR A 86 -27.92 -15.13 -4.82
N THR A 87 -28.39 -15.72 -3.74
CA THR A 87 -28.95 -17.08 -3.75
C THR A 87 -30.47 -17.00 -3.70
N LYS A 88 -31.12 -17.72 -4.61
CA LYS A 88 -32.58 -17.92 -4.59
C LYS A 88 -32.91 -19.03 -3.60
N VAL A 89 -33.42 -18.65 -2.44
CA VAL A 89 -33.87 -19.60 -1.42
C VAL A 89 -35.39 -19.74 -1.54
N ALA A 90 -35.86 -20.98 -1.69
CA ALA A 90 -37.28 -21.28 -1.70
C ALA A 90 -37.75 -21.57 -0.28
N GLU A 91 -38.65 -20.74 0.25
CA GLU A 91 -39.27 -20.93 1.55
C GLU A 91 -40.76 -21.27 1.36
N LEU A 92 -41.27 -22.21 2.14
CA LEU A 92 -42.69 -22.51 2.18
C LEU A 92 -43.36 -21.53 3.15
N MET A 93 -44.11 -20.58 2.60
CA MET A 93 -44.94 -19.68 3.40
C MET A 93 -46.40 -20.11 3.29
N THR A 94 -47.11 -20.11 4.41
CA THR A 94 -48.55 -20.37 4.43
C THR A 94 -49.28 -19.10 4.01
N ASP A 95 -50.10 -19.21 2.98
CA ASP A 95 -50.96 -18.11 2.54
C ASP A 95 -51.99 -17.80 3.64
N PRO A 96 -52.00 -16.58 4.21
CA PRO A 96 -52.91 -16.22 5.29
C PRO A 96 -54.39 -16.21 4.88
N VAL A 97 -54.71 -16.18 3.58
CA VAL A 97 -56.08 -16.16 3.06
C VAL A 97 -56.56 -17.57 2.72
N THR A 98 -55.72 -18.37 2.07
CA THR A 98 -56.14 -19.69 1.55
C THR A 98 -55.70 -20.87 2.42
N GLY A 99 -54.82 -20.65 3.40
CA GLY A 99 -54.28 -21.68 4.30
C GLY A 99 -53.37 -22.71 3.62
N LYS A 100 -53.09 -22.55 2.32
CA LYS A 100 -52.22 -23.44 1.55
C LYS A 100 -50.77 -22.99 1.64
N SER A 101 -49.84 -23.94 1.66
CA SER A 101 -48.41 -23.65 1.58
C SER A 101 -48.02 -23.26 0.15
N VAL A 102 -47.45 -22.06 -0.02
CA VAL A 102 -46.94 -21.53 -1.28
C VAL A 102 -45.41 -21.45 -1.19
N LYS A 103 -44.72 -21.88 -2.26
CA LYS A 103 -43.27 -21.68 -2.38
C LYS A 103 -42.99 -20.21 -2.76
N VAL A 104 -42.37 -19.47 -1.86
CA VAL A 104 -41.89 -18.11 -2.09
C VAL A 104 -40.40 -18.17 -2.34
N TYR A 105 -39.93 -17.56 -3.43
CA TYR A 105 -38.50 -17.48 -3.74
C TYR A 105 -37.97 -16.13 -3.27
N ASN A 106 -37.13 -16.15 -2.25
CA ASN A 106 -36.44 -14.97 -1.74
C ASN A 106 -35.02 -14.93 -2.30
N GLU A 107 -34.58 -13.74 -2.71
CA GLU A 107 -33.20 -13.48 -3.13
C GLU A 107 -32.42 -12.94 -1.94
N ILE A 108 -31.50 -13.74 -1.40
CA ILE A 108 -30.70 -13.37 -0.22
C ILE A 108 -29.23 -13.25 -0.64
N PRO A 109 -28.56 -12.13 -0.34
CA PRO A 109 -27.12 -12.01 -0.57
C PRO A 109 -26.36 -12.89 0.44
N GLN A 110 -25.50 -13.76 -0.06
CA GLN A 110 -24.60 -14.59 0.75
C GLN A 110 -23.14 -14.26 0.44
N LEU A 111 -22.31 -14.18 1.48
CA LEU A 111 -20.87 -14.04 1.34
C LEU A 111 -20.25 -15.41 1.15
N VAL A 112 -19.62 -15.64 0.00
CA VAL A 112 -18.96 -16.90 -0.31
C VAL A 112 -17.49 -16.63 -0.63
N GLU A 113 -16.61 -17.44 -0.03
CA GLU A 113 -15.18 -17.40 -0.31
C GLU A 113 -14.82 -18.30 -1.51
N TYR A 114 -14.13 -17.73 -2.48
CA TYR A 114 -13.53 -18.47 -3.60
C TYR A 114 -12.03 -18.18 -3.68
N PRO A 115 -11.22 -19.06 -4.29
CA PRO A 115 -9.85 -18.72 -4.65
C PRO A 115 -9.79 -17.45 -5.52
N THR A 116 -8.70 -16.69 -5.43
CA THR A 116 -8.46 -15.52 -6.29
C THR A 116 -8.66 -15.85 -7.77
N LYS A 117 -9.30 -14.94 -8.52
CA LYS A 117 -9.62 -15.16 -9.93
C LYS A 117 -8.35 -15.27 -10.77
N ASN A 118 -8.42 -16.02 -11.87
CA ASN A 118 -7.27 -16.20 -12.78
C ASN A 118 -6.72 -14.87 -13.34
N SER A 119 -7.55 -13.83 -13.50
CA SER A 119 -7.12 -12.48 -13.87
C SER A 119 -6.13 -11.88 -12.86
N ASP A 120 -6.43 -11.99 -11.57
CA ASP A 120 -5.63 -11.43 -10.49
C ASP A 120 -4.36 -12.26 -10.27
N ARG A 121 -4.47 -13.58 -10.45
CA ARG A 121 -3.32 -14.50 -10.49
C ARG A 121 -2.35 -14.14 -11.60
N ASN A 122 -2.86 -13.89 -12.82
CA ASN A 122 -2.05 -13.46 -13.95
C ASN A 122 -1.37 -12.12 -13.67
N LYS A 123 -2.06 -11.18 -13.02
CA LYS A 123 -1.46 -9.90 -12.64
C LYS A 123 -0.34 -10.07 -11.62
N ALA A 124 -0.52 -10.93 -10.63
CA ALA A 124 0.52 -11.24 -9.66
C ALA A 124 1.75 -11.88 -10.32
N LEU A 125 1.55 -12.81 -11.25
CA LEU A 125 2.63 -13.42 -12.04
C LEU A 125 3.36 -12.39 -12.92
N GLU A 126 2.63 -11.46 -13.56
CA GLU A 126 3.22 -10.38 -14.33
C GLU A 126 4.15 -9.53 -13.45
N LEU A 127 3.68 -9.09 -12.28
CA LEU A 127 4.45 -8.26 -11.35
C LEU A 127 5.68 -8.98 -10.79
N LEU A 128 5.55 -10.25 -10.44
CA LEU A 128 6.68 -11.09 -10.03
C LEU A 128 7.70 -11.25 -11.16
N GLY A 129 7.23 -11.51 -12.39
CA GLY A 129 8.09 -11.60 -13.57
C GLY A 129 8.81 -10.29 -13.88
N LYS A 130 8.14 -9.12 -13.72
CA LYS A 130 8.77 -7.79 -13.87
C LYS A 130 9.93 -7.61 -12.90
N ARG A 131 9.75 -7.98 -11.63
CA ARG A 131 10.83 -7.95 -10.63
C ARG A 131 12.02 -8.83 -11.04
N HIS A 132 11.75 -9.99 -11.61
CA HIS A 132 12.76 -10.92 -12.08
C HIS A 132 13.27 -10.62 -13.50
N GLN A 133 12.88 -9.49 -14.09
CA GLN A 133 13.27 -9.08 -15.45
C GLN A 133 12.95 -10.14 -16.51
N MET A 134 11.89 -10.93 -16.31
CA MET A 134 11.45 -11.97 -17.25
C MET A 134 10.80 -11.38 -18.52
N TRP A 135 10.35 -10.14 -18.45
CA TRP A 135 9.67 -9.44 -19.54
C TRP A 135 10.57 -8.33 -20.08
N THR A 136 10.65 -8.23 -21.39
CA THR A 136 11.34 -7.15 -22.10
C THR A 136 10.35 -6.40 -22.97
N ASP A 137 10.27 -5.08 -22.80
CA ASP A 137 9.48 -4.23 -23.69
C ASP A 137 10.30 -3.94 -24.95
N LYS A 138 9.77 -4.33 -26.11
CA LYS A 138 10.36 -3.95 -27.40
C LYS A 138 10.00 -2.50 -27.70
N VAL A 139 11.00 -1.65 -27.86
CA VAL A 139 10.82 -0.27 -28.30
C VAL A 139 11.35 -0.14 -29.73
N ASP A 140 10.45 0.05 -30.69
CA ASP A 140 10.81 0.36 -32.09
C ASP A 140 10.90 1.88 -32.26
N ILE A 141 12.12 2.42 -32.37
CA ILE A 141 12.38 3.84 -32.65
C ILE A 141 12.69 4.00 -34.13
N ASN A 142 11.72 4.51 -34.90
CA ASN A 142 11.95 4.98 -36.26
C ASN A 142 12.32 6.48 -36.20
N ALA A 143 13.59 6.77 -35.88
CA ALA A 143 14.11 8.12 -35.97
C ALA A 143 14.60 8.37 -37.41
N THR A 144 13.89 9.21 -38.16
CA THR A 144 14.41 9.75 -39.41
C THR A 144 15.48 10.77 -39.06
N VAL A 145 16.74 10.34 -39.00
CA VAL A 145 17.88 11.25 -38.86
C VAL A 145 17.91 12.10 -40.12
N THR A 146 17.37 13.32 -40.02
CA THR A 146 17.57 14.31 -41.07
C THR A 146 18.97 14.86 -40.82
N GLU A 147 19.95 14.40 -41.60
CA GLU A 147 21.27 15.03 -41.60
C GLU A 147 21.07 16.52 -41.85
N THR A 148 21.33 17.33 -40.83
CA THR A 148 21.29 18.77 -40.97
C THR A 148 22.61 19.19 -41.59
N LYS A 149 22.54 20.11 -42.55
CA LYS A 149 23.66 20.73 -43.32
C LYS A 149 24.89 21.13 -42.49
N LYS A 150 24.76 21.22 -41.16
CA LYS A 150 25.86 21.45 -40.22
C LYS A 150 26.96 20.40 -40.29
N PHE A 151 26.67 19.14 -40.62
CA PHE A 151 27.72 18.13 -40.71
C PHE A 151 28.62 18.36 -41.93
N ASP A 152 28.03 18.66 -43.10
CA ASP A 152 28.76 19.04 -44.32
C ASP A 152 29.53 20.36 -44.17
N ASP A 153 28.95 21.34 -43.47
CA ASP A 153 29.62 22.61 -43.17
C ASP A 153 30.84 22.42 -42.24
N ILE A 154 30.83 21.44 -41.33
CA ILE A 154 31.97 21.12 -40.46
C ILE A 154 33.07 20.38 -41.25
N VAL A 155 32.71 19.45 -42.13
CA VAL A 155 33.68 18.73 -42.98
C VAL A 155 34.36 19.67 -43.97
N SER A 156 33.61 20.62 -44.55
CA SER A 156 34.18 21.65 -45.42
C SER A 156 35.07 22.66 -44.67
N GLN A 157 34.76 22.99 -43.41
CA GLN A 157 35.60 23.85 -42.56
C GLN A 157 36.90 23.17 -42.09
N LEU A 158 36.97 21.83 -42.07
CA LEU A 158 38.15 21.08 -41.65
C LEU A 158 39.19 20.84 -42.77
N GLY A 159 38.98 21.41 -43.96
CA GLY A 159 40.04 21.57 -44.96
C GLY A 159 40.45 20.27 -45.64
N GLY A 160 39.60 19.79 -46.54
CA GLY A 160 40.02 18.87 -47.62
C GLY A 160 40.33 19.66 -48.88
N ASP A 161 41.29 20.59 -48.81
CA ASP A 161 41.95 21.11 -50.00
C ASP A 161 42.93 20.03 -50.50
N GLY A 162 42.99 19.87 -51.82
CA GLY A 162 43.40 18.64 -52.49
C GLY A 162 44.75 18.03 -52.09
N LEU A 163 44.79 16.71 -52.15
CA LEU A 163 45.97 16.00 -52.68
C LEU A 163 45.64 15.66 -54.14
N ASP A 164 45.86 16.65 -55.03
CA ASP A 164 46.11 16.36 -56.44
C ASP A 164 47.50 15.72 -56.54
N GLU A 165 47.52 14.50 -57.11
CA GLU A 165 48.66 13.64 -57.48
C GLU A 165 49.73 13.26 -56.45
#